data_AF-A0AA40AYX2-F1
#
_entry.id   AF-A0AA40AYX2-F1
#
_cell.length_a   1.000
_cell.length_b   1.000
_cell.length_c   1.000
_cell.angle_alpha   90.00
_cell.angle_beta   90.00
_cell.angle_gamma   90.00
#
_symmetry.space_group_name_H-M   'P 1'
#
loop_
_entity.id
_entity.type
_entity.pdbx_description
1 polymer ?
#
loop_
_entity_poly.entity_id
_entity_poly.type
_entity_poly.pdbx_seq_one_letter_code
_entity_poly.pdbx_strand_id
1 'polypeptide(L)'
;SLVFASWRQTLDSLAGRLYRKGIKYVQIDGRVTGIDRHKYLNRFQTDPEVNVLIMSLDIGSVGLTVTAATRVHIVEPQWSPSIEDQATARAHRMGQTKTATVVRYITKSSVEQVCRPTEIPQEDLKSNRCRHTDNRRATGSEAQAREAVA
;
A
#
# COMPACT_ATOMS: atom_id res chain seq x y z
N SER A 1 -2.08 4.69 -14.15
CA SER A 1 -2.95 4.30 -13.03
C SER A 1 -2.65 2.88 -12.59
N LEU A 2 -2.72 2.61 -11.30
CA LEU A 2 -2.50 1.29 -10.69
C LEU A 2 -3.84 0.73 -10.22
N VAL A 3 -4.11 -0.54 -10.54
CA VAL A 3 -5.33 -1.23 -10.14
C VAL A 3 -4.98 -2.50 -9.39
N PHE A 4 -5.55 -2.65 -8.21
CA PHE A 4 -5.40 -3.78 -7.31
C PHE A 4 -6.70 -4.59 -7.22
N ALA A 5 -6.59 -5.90 -7.36
CA ALA A 5 -7.65 -6.85 -7.04
C ALA A 5 -7.05 -8.13 -6.44
N SER A 6 -7.86 -8.90 -5.70
CA SER A 6 -7.44 -10.19 -5.13
C SER A 6 -7.81 -11.34 -6.04
N TRP A 7 -8.95 -11.26 -6.74
CA TRP A 7 -9.38 -12.34 -7.62
C TRP A 7 -8.82 -12.24 -9.03
N ARG A 8 -8.23 -13.34 -9.50
CA ARG A 8 -7.69 -13.46 -10.86
C ARG A 8 -8.73 -13.23 -11.95
N GLN A 9 -9.96 -13.72 -11.74
CA GLN A 9 -11.05 -13.52 -12.68
C GLN A 9 -11.38 -12.03 -12.87
N THR A 10 -11.27 -11.23 -11.80
CA THR A 10 -11.44 -9.78 -11.85
C THR A 10 -10.33 -9.10 -12.65
N LEU A 11 -9.07 -9.53 -12.43
CA LEU A 11 -7.92 -9.03 -13.21
C LEU A 11 -8.09 -9.33 -14.71
N ASP A 12 -8.40 -10.58 -15.05
CA ASP A 12 -8.57 -11.03 -16.44
C ASP A 12 -9.76 -10.33 -17.12
N SER A 13 -10.86 -10.14 -16.39
CA SER A 13 -12.03 -9.40 -16.88
C SER A 13 -11.71 -7.91 -17.12
N LEU A 14 -10.94 -7.29 -16.23
CA LEU A 14 -10.50 -5.91 -16.38
C LEU A 14 -9.56 -5.76 -17.57
N ALA A 15 -8.58 -6.65 -17.69
CA ALA A 15 -7.67 -6.74 -18.83
C ALA A 15 -8.42 -6.85 -20.16
N GLY A 16 -9.40 -7.76 -20.25
CA GLY A 16 -10.24 -7.90 -21.45
C GLY A 16 -11.11 -6.67 -21.75
N ARG A 17 -11.50 -5.88 -20.74
CA ARG A 17 -12.20 -4.59 -20.94
C ARG A 17 -11.26 -3.48 -21.41
N LEU A 18 -10.05 -3.42 -20.88
CA LEU A 18 -9.02 -2.46 -21.32
C LEU A 18 -8.59 -2.73 -22.75
N TYR A 19 -8.38 -4.01 -23.10
CA TYR A 19 -8.04 -4.45 -24.44
C TYR A 19 -9.10 -3.99 -25.47
N ARG A 20 -10.39 -4.26 -25.19
CA ARG A 20 -11.50 -3.83 -26.06
C ARG A 20 -11.61 -2.31 -26.23
N LYS A 21 -11.14 -1.54 -25.24
CA LYS A 21 -11.12 -0.07 -25.30
C LYS A 21 -9.83 0.48 -25.94
N GLY A 22 -8.91 -0.38 -26.38
CA GLY A 22 -7.63 0.03 -26.96
C GLY A 22 -6.66 0.65 -25.95
N ILE A 23 -6.88 0.44 -24.64
CA ILE A 23 -6.01 0.98 -23.60
C ILE A 23 -4.87 0.00 -23.36
N LYS A 24 -3.62 0.44 -23.59
CA LYS A 24 -2.44 -0.37 -23.27
C LYS A 24 -2.30 -0.52 -21.75
N TYR A 25 -2.14 -1.77 -21.33
CA TYR A 25 -1.99 -2.14 -19.93
C TYR A 25 -0.90 -3.20 -19.76
N VAL A 26 -0.43 -3.32 -18.53
CA VAL A 26 0.45 -4.40 -18.07
C VAL A 26 -0.25 -5.10 -16.92
N GLN A 27 -0.20 -6.44 -16.89
CA GLN A 27 -0.76 -7.26 -15.82
C GLN A 27 0.35 -8.00 -15.10
N ILE A 28 0.38 -7.91 -13.77
CA ILE A 28 1.30 -8.62 -12.90
C ILE A 28 0.49 -9.42 -11.88
N ASP A 29 0.52 -10.74 -12.02
CA ASP A 29 -0.15 -11.67 -11.13
C ASP A 29 0.82 -12.81 -10.71
N GLY A 30 0.31 -13.75 -9.91
CA GLY A 30 1.08 -14.88 -9.38
C GLY A 30 1.70 -15.79 -10.45
N ARG A 31 1.28 -15.72 -11.72
CA ARG A 31 1.86 -16.49 -12.83
C ARG A 31 3.19 -15.89 -13.31
N VAL A 32 3.41 -14.60 -13.03
CA VAL A 32 4.61 -13.89 -13.46
C VAL A 32 5.75 -14.20 -12.49
N THR A 33 6.87 -14.70 -13.03
CA THR A 33 8.09 -14.98 -12.27
C THR A 33 8.72 -13.70 -11.73
N GLY A 34 9.52 -13.79 -10.65
CA GLY A 34 10.13 -12.61 -10.02
C GLY A 34 11.00 -11.75 -10.96
N ILE A 35 11.66 -12.38 -11.93
CA ILE A 35 12.49 -11.69 -12.93
C ILE A 35 11.60 -10.90 -13.91
N ASP A 36 10.53 -11.54 -14.41
CA ASP A 36 9.61 -10.89 -15.35
C ASP A 36 8.82 -9.76 -14.71
N ARG A 37 8.52 -9.84 -13.40
CA ARG A 37 7.84 -8.75 -12.65
C ARG A 37 8.57 -7.43 -12.79
N HIS A 38 9.90 -7.44 -12.65
CA HIS A 38 10.72 -6.23 -12.79
C HIS A 38 10.70 -5.67 -14.21
N LYS A 39 10.71 -6.54 -15.22
CA LYS A 39 10.60 -6.14 -16.63
C LYS A 39 9.26 -5.47 -16.93
N TYR A 40 8.15 -6.04 -16.45
CA TYR A 40 6.81 -5.48 -16.62
C TYR A 40 6.64 -4.16 -15.87
N LEU A 41 7.21 -4.05 -14.66
CA LEU A 41 7.22 -2.80 -13.91
C LEU A 41 8.05 -1.72 -14.58
N ASN A 42 9.24 -2.06 -15.06
CA ASN A 42 10.08 -1.13 -15.79
C ASN A 42 9.35 -0.62 -17.03
N ARG A 43 8.70 -1.51 -17.78
CA ARG A 43 7.85 -1.12 -18.92
C ARG A 43 6.77 -0.12 -18.51
N PHE A 44 6.05 -0.37 -17.41
CA PHE A 44 5.05 0.59 -16.92
C PHE A 44 5.63 1.95 -16.52
N GLN A 45 6.88 1.99 -16.04
CA GLN A 45 7.53 3.24 -15.61
C GLN A 45 8.19 4.01 -16.77
N THR A 46 8.64 3.31 -17.80
CA THR A 46 9.41 3.90 -18.91
C THR A 46 8.56 4.17 -20.15
N ASP A 47 7.54 3.35 -20.40
CA ASP A 47 6.69 3.47 -21.58
C ASP A 47 5.47 4.37 -21.28
N PRO A 48 5.41 5.60 -21.82
CA PRO A 48 4.29 6.50 -21.60
C PRO A 48 3.01 6.02 -22.27
N GLU A 49 3.08 5.05 -23.19
CA GLU A 49 1.88 4.47 -23.80
C GLU A 49 1.16 3.51 -22.84
N VAL A 50 1.85 2.93 -21.86
CA VAL A 50 1.26 2.01 -20.88
C VAL A 50 0.60 2.80 -19.75
N ASN A 51 -0.68 3.07 -19.92
CA ASN A 51 -1.44 3.88 -18.98
C ASN A 51 -1.89 3.14 -17.72
N VAL A 52 -2.01 1.82 -17.76
CA VAL A 52 -2.62 1.03 -16.68
C VAL A 52 -1.73 -0.14 -16.27
N LEU A 53 -1.49 -0.26 -14.97
CA LEU A 53 -0.90 -1.44 -14.35
C LEU A 53 -1.97 -2.15 -13.53
N ILE A 54 -2.24 -3.41 -13.88
CA ILE A 54 -3.12 -4.31 -13.15
C ILE A 54 -2.23 -5.22 -12.31
N MET A 55 -2.49 -5.30 -11.00
CA MET A 55 -1.67 -6.07 -10.08
C MET A 55 -2.53 -6.84 -9.07
N SER A 56 -2.12 -8.05 -8.73
CA SER A 56 -2.71 -8.76 -7.59
C SER A 56 -2.23 -8.17 -6.25
N LEU A 57 -3.13 -8.07 -5.26
CA LEU A 57 -2.79 -7.52 -3.94
C LEU A 57 -1.66 -8.27 -3.24
N ASP A 58 -1.61 -9.59 -3.40
CA ASP A 58 -0.53 -10.45 -2.85
C ASP A 58 0.86 -10.03 -3.35
N ILE A 59 0.96 -9.61 -4.62
CA ILE A 59 2.22 -9.15 -5.22
C ILE A 59 2.52 -7.71 -4.83
N GLY A 60 1.51 -6.90 -4.53
CA GLY A 60 1.69 -5.56 -3.97
C GLY A 60 2.47 -5.56 -2.66
N SER A 61 2.39 -6.64 -1.87
CA SER A 61 3.08 -6.77 -0.58
C SER A 61 4.57 -7.15 -0.69
N VAL A 62 5.01 -7.78 -1.79
CA VAL A 62 6.38 -8.35 -1.92
C VAL A 62 7.51 -7.34 -2.17
N GLY A 63 7.30 -6.05 -1.88
CA GLY A 63 8.37 -5.05 -1.93
C GLY A 63 8.63 -4.42 -3.30
N LEU A 64 7.63 -4.42 -4.19
CA LEU A 64 7.74 -3.74 -5.49
C LEU A 64 7.72 -2.21 -5.31
N THR A 65 8.53 -1.52 -6.12
CA THR A 65 8.61 -0.05 -6.13
C THR A 65 7.89 0.49 -7.36
N VAL A 66 6.77 1.19 -7.15
CA VAL A 66 5.92 1.72 -8.23
C VAL A 66 5.81 3.24 -8.07
N THR A 67 6.67 4.00 -8.74
CA THR A 67 6.78 5.47 -8.61
C THR A 67 6.11 6.27 -9.74
N ALA A 68 5.56 5.59 -10.74
CA ALA A 68 4.92 6.25 -11.89
C ALA A 68 3.40 6.48 -11.69
N ALA A 69 2.78 5.82 -10.70
CA ALA A 69 1.32 5.78 -10.59
C ALA A 69 0.76 6.96 -9.76
N THR A 70 -0.08 7.80 -10.38
CA THR A 70 -0.79 8.91 -9.70
C THR A 70 -2.14 8.51 -9.09
N ARG A 71 -2.73 7.40 -9.55
CA ARG A 71 -4.02 6.92 -9.05
C ARG A 71 -3.91 5.44 -8.72
N VAL A 72 -4.42 5.07 -7.55
CA VAL A 72 -4.49 3.70 -7.05
C VAL A 72 -5.96 3.33 -6.91
N HIS A 73 -6.36 2.24 -7.55
CA HIS A 73 -7.73 1.73 -7.56
C HIS A 73 -7.75 0.39 -6.84
N ILE A 74 -8.49 0.28 -5.73
CA ILE A 74 -8.69 -0.98 -5.01
C ILE A 74 -10.11 -1.44 -5.31
N VAL A 75 -10.21 -2.46 -6.17
CA VAL A 75 -11.49 -2.94 -6.72
C VAL A 75 -12.25 -3.76 -5.69
N GLU A 76 -11.53 -4.48 -4.84
CA GLU A 76 -12.10 -5.42 -3.87
C GLU A 76 -11.52 -5.13 -2.48
N PRO A 77 -12.37 -4.91 -1.46
CA PRO A 77 -11.89 -4.65 -0.11
C PRO A 77 -11.25 -5.90 0.50
N GLN A 78 -10.17 -5.70 1.25
CA GLN A 78 -9.53 -6.77 2.00
C GLN A 78 -10.02 -6.82 3.44
N TRP A 79 -10.04 -8.03 4.00
CA TRP A 79 -10.32 -8.27 5.42
C TRP A 79 -9.33 -7.53 6.34
N SER A 80 -8.10 -7.33 5.87
CA SER A 80 -7.06 -6.63 6.64
C SER A 80 -6.70 -5.30 5.96
N PRO A 81 -7.00 -4.15 6.59
CA PRO A 81 -6.65 -2.84 6.06
C PRO A 81 -5.14 -2.63 5.88
N SER A 82 -4.32 -3.32 6.69
CA SER A 82 -2.86 -3.19 6.65
C SER A 82 -2.27 -3.66 5.31
N ILE A 83 -2.90 -4.63 4.63
CA ILE A 83 -2.46 -5.13 3.33
C ILE A 83 -2.67 -4.04 2.27
N GLU A 84 -3.83 -3.39 2.29
CA GLU A 84 -4.14 -2.27 1.39
C GLU A 84 -3.23 -1.07 1.65
N ASP A 85 -3.03 -0.70 2.91
CA ASP A 85 -2.18 0.40 3.31
C ASP A 85 -0.73 0.15 2.91
N GLN A 86 -0.24 -1.09 3.05
CA GLN A 86 1.09 -1.46 2.61
C GLN A 86 1.23 -1.39 1.09
N ALA A 87 0.27 -1.93 0.34
CA ALA A 87 0.26 -1.87 -1.12
C ALA A 87 0.19 -0.42 -1.64
N THR A 88 -0.63 0.40 -1.00
CA THR A 88 -0.79 1.83 -1.28
C THR A 88 0.47 2.62 -0.93
N ALA A 89 1.11 2.34 0.21
CA ALA A 89 2.36 2.96 0.62
C ALA A 89 3.49 2.73 -0.40
N ARG A 90 3.43 1.64 -1.20
CA ARG A 90 4.39 1.42 -2.31
C ARG A 90 4.20 2.39 -3.46
N ALA A 91 2.97 2.85 -3.70
CA ALA A 91 2.65 3.86 -4.71
C ALA A 91 2.84 5.30 -4.20
N HIS A 92 2.71 5.52 -2.88
CA HIS A 92 2.93 6.81 -2.23
C HIS A 92 4.38 7.10 -1.85
N ARG A 93 5.36 6.39 -2.46
CA ARG A 93 6.75 6.44 -2.03
C ARG A 93 7.33 7.86 -2.09
N MET A 94 8.10 8.22 -1.07
CA MET A 94 8.82 9.50 -0.99
C MET A 94 9.73 9.69 -2.21
N GLY A 95 9.57 10.80 -2.92
CA GLY A 95 10.26 11.11 -4.19
C GLY A 95 9.33 11.31 -5.39
N GLN A 96 8.03 11.00 -5.25
CA GLN A 96 7.04 11.25 -6.29
C GLN A 96 6.48 12.68 -6.18
N THR A 97 6.62 13.49 -7.22
CA THR A 97 6.14 14.88 -7.26
C THR A 97 4.63 15.02 -7.41
N LYS A 98 3.93 13.93 -7.76
CA LYS A 98 2.49 13.91 -8.00
C LYS A 98 1.77 13.25 -6.82
N THR A 99 0.79 13.94 -6.25
CA THR A 99 -0.09 13.41 -5.20
C THR A 99 -0.80 12.15 -5.70
N ALA A 100 -0.56 11.01 -5.04
CA ALA A 100 -1.28 9.79 -5.34
C ALA A 100 -2.68 9.83 -4.70
N THR A 101 -3.71 9.50 -5.47
CA THR A 101 -5.10 9.39 -4.98
C THR A 101 -5.51 7.93 -4.92
N VAL A 102 -6.03 7.50 -3.78
CA VAL A 102 -6.52 6.14 -3.55
C VAL A 102 -8.04 6.12 -3.67
N VAL A 103 -8.54 5.30 -4.58
CA VAL A 103 -9.96 5.10 -4.82
C VAL A 103 -10.32 3.67 -4.45
N ARG A 104 -11.24 3.51 -3.51
CA ARG A 104 -11.76 2.21 -3.08
C ARG A 104 -13.16 2.04 -3.62
N TYR A 105 -13.43 0.92 -4.29
CA TYR A 105 -14.75 0.57 -4.77
C TYR A 105 -15.46 -0.26 -3.69
N ILE A 106 -16.67 0.15 -3.32
CA ILE A 106 -17.51 -0.53 -2.33
C ILE A 106 -18.92 -0.58 -2.88
N THR A 107 -19.51 -1.77 -2.92
CA THR A 107 -20.90 -1.92 -3.32
C THR A 107 -21.82 -1.64 -2.13
N LYS A 108 -22.77 -0.70 -2.27
CA LYS A 108 -23.75 -0.40 -1.23
C LYS A 108 -24.60 -1.63 -0.90
N SER A 109 -24.92 -1.82 0.38
CA SER A 109 -25.78 -2.92 0.85
C SER A 109 -25.23 -4.31 0.54
N SER A 110 -23.90 -4.45 0.49
CA SER A 110 -23.21 -5.72 0.32
C SER A 110 -22.42 -6.10 1.57
N VAL A 111 -22.01 -7.37 1.65
CA VAL A 111 -21.14 -7.88 2.73
C VAL A 111 -19.82 -7.12 2.85
N GLU A 112 -19.36 -6.50 1.76
CA GLU A 112 -18.15 -5.68 1.71
C GLU A 112 -18.23 -4.46 2.65
N GLN A 113 -19.43 -3.89 2.80
CA GLN A 113 -19.65 -2.73 3.67
C GLN A 113 -19.53 -3.10 5.15
N VAL A 114 -19.90 -4.32 5.52
CA VAL A 114 -19.82 -4.83 6.90
C VAL A 114 -18.41 -5.27 7.26
N CYS A 115 -17.68 -5.84 6.29
CA CYS A 115 -16.35 -6.38 6.50
C CYS A 115 -15.29 -5.29 6.73
N ARG A 116 -15.54 -4.06 6.28
CA ARG A 116 -14.67 -2.93 6.59
C ARG A 116 -15.05 -2.35 7.97
N PRO A 117 -14.20 -2.47 9.00
CA PRO A 117 -14.38 -1.65 10.19
C PRO A 117 -14.32 -0.19 9.76
N THR A 118 -15.31 0.61 10.17
CA THR A 118 -15.37 2.05 9.90
C THR A 118 -14.00 2.63 10.21
N GLU A 119 -13.30 3.13 9.19
CA GLU A 119 -12.00 3.76 9.38
C GLU A 119 -12.24 5.01 10.23
N ILE A 120 -12.03 4.88 11.55
CA ILE A 120 -11.87 6.03 12.43
C ILE A 120 -10.65 6.79 11.87
N PRO A 121 -10.73 8.12 11.66
CA PRO A 121 -9.64 8.89 11.08
C PRO A 121 -8.29 8.52 11.71
N GLN A 122 -7.33 8.11 10.88
CA GLN A 122 -6.02 7.62 11.33
C GLN A 122 -5.19 8.70 12.07
N GLU A 123 -5.65 9.95 12.08
CA GLU A 123 -4.99 11.08 12.75
C GLU A 123 -4.95 10.90 14.28
N ASP A 124 -5.96 10.25 14.89
CA ASP A 124 -6.06 10.14 16.35
C ASP A 124 -5.14 9.06 16.96
N LEU A 125 -4.89 7.97 16.22
CA LEU A 125 -4.19 6.79 16.77
C LEU A 125 -2.66 6.89 16.69
N LYS A 126 -2.11 7.67 15.75
CA LYS A 126 -0.65 7.85 15.58
C LYS A 126 -0.07 8.84 16.60
N SER A 127 -0.85 9.85 17.00
CA SER A 127 -0.44 10.84 18.01
C SER A 127 -0.22 10.23 19.41
N ASN A 128 -1.06 9.27 19.80
CA ASN A 128 -0.99 8.68 21.14
C ASN A 128 0.16 7.68 21.34
N ARG A 129 0.67 7.06 20.28
CA ARG A 129 1.77 6.09 20.38
C ARG A 129 3.15 6.76 20.43
N CYS A 130 3.30 7.95 19.87
CA CYS A 130 4.58 8.68 19.85
C CYS A 130 4.90 9.46 21.13
N ARG A 131 3.98 9.60 22.10
CA ARG A 131 4.22 10.40 23.32
C ARG A 131 4.85 9.65 24.51
N HIS A 132 5.17 8.35 24.37
CA HIS A 132 5.59 7.52 25.51
C HIS A 132 7.11 7.24 25.64
N THR A 133 7.97 7.88 24.83
CA THR A 133 9.42 7.65 24.89
C THR A 133 10.24 8.88 25.26
N ASP A 134 9.76 9.73 26.18
CA ASP A 134 10.56 10.91 26.58
C ASP A 134 10.44 11.34 28.06
N ASN A 135 10.14 10.42 28.99
CA ASN A 135 10.09 10.79 30.42
C ASN A 135 10.82 9.85 31.40
N ARG A 136 11.96 9.26 30.99
CA ARG A 136 12.84 8.48 31.90
C ARG A 136 14.26 9.04 32.02
N ARG A 137 14.42 10.37 32.02
CA ARG A 137 15.69 11.04 32.37
C ARG A 137 15.47 12.22 33.33
N ALA A 138 14.83 11.96 34.47
CA ALA A 138 14.88 12.89 35.60
C ALA A 138 14.34 12.19 36.87
N THR A 139 15.14 11.34 37.51
CA THR A 139 15.10 11.06 38.96
C THR A 139 16.20 10.05 39.28
N GLY A 140 17.22 10.47 40.03
CA GLY A 140 18.28 9.57 40.48
C GLY A 140 19.56 10.28 40.96
N SER A 141 19.43 11.40 41.67
CA SER A 141 20.45 11.82 42.63
C SER A 141 20.02 11.33 44.00
N GLU A 142 21.02 10.95 44.81
CA GLU A 142 20.93 10.57 46.24
C GLU A 142 20.58 9.11 46.53
N ALA A 143 21.62 8.30 46.76
CA ALA A 143 21.84 7.60 48.03
C ALA A 143 22.87 6.47 47.90
N GLN A 144 24.17 6.79 47.82
CA GLN A 144 25.24 5.87 48.23
C GLN A 144 26.37 6.64 48.90
N ALA A 145 26.16 6.99 50.17
CA ALA A 145 27.24 7.20 51.11
C ALA A 145 27.46 5.88 51.86
N ARG A 146 28.62 5.25 51.65
CA ARG A 146 29.46 4.59 52.68
C ARG A 146 30.67 3.87 52.05
N GLU A 147 31.84 4.42 52.35
CA GLU A 147 32.99 3.71 52.95
C GLU A 147 34.02 3.00 52.05
N ALA A 148 35.15 3.70 51.82
CA ALA A 148 36.53 3.18 51.79
C ALA A 148 37.47 4.41 51.86
N VAL A 149 38.03 4.76 53.03
CA VAL A 149 39.40 4.41 53.49
C VAL A 149 40.50 4.80 52.49
N ALA A 150 41.02 6.02 52.63
CA ALA A 150 42.43 6.41 52.77
C ALA A 150 42.55 7.95 52.77
#